data_AF-A0A4Q3DPB5-F1
#
_entry.id   AF-A0A4Q3DPB5-F1
#
_cell.length_a   1.000
_cell.length_b   1.000
_cell.length_c   1.000
_cell.angle_alpha   90.00
_cell.angle_beta   90.00
_cell.angle_gamma   90.00
#
_symmetry.space_group_name_H-M   'P 1'
#
loop_
_entity.id
_entity.type
_entity.pdbx_description
1 polymer ?
#
loop_
_entity_poly.entity_id
_entity_poly.type
_entity_poly.pdbx_seq_one_letter_code
_entity_poly.pdbx_strand_id
1 'polypeptide(L)'
;MIANPAKSPAKAARAVLTFGLVVIAAALVWWLAYYSQYNGLSDLGAKFACFSNDAPECGIVQSLIGSSAIPVYSPMLLWAGLVVSLVGLYLTRRHKA
;
A
#
# COMPACT_ATOMS: atom_id res chain seq x y z
N MET A 1 -9.03 32.28 -24.63
CA MET A 1 -9.36 31.67 -23.32
C MET A 1 -8.05 31.31 -22.64
N ILE A 2 -7.60 32.12 -21.68
CA ILE A 2 -6.35 31.84 -20.95
C ILE A 2 -6.73 30.88 -19.84
N ALA A 3 -6.32 29.61 -19.96
CA ALA A 3 -6.53 28.62 -18.92
C ALA A 3 -5.89 29.14 -17.63
N ASN A 4 -6.71 29.37 -16.61
CA ASN A 4 -6.26 29.93 -15.34
C ASN A 4 -5.46 28.84 -14.59
N PRO A 5 -4.13 28.98 -14.41
CA PRO A 5 -3.27 27.89 -13.93
C PRO A 5 -3.55 27.52 -12.46
N ALA A 6 -4.24 28.37 -11.71
CA ALA A 6 -4.51 28.21 -10.28
C ALA A 6 -5.52 27.08 -9.94
N LYS A 7 -6.34 26.60 -10.88
CA LYS A 7 -7.30 25.48 -10.64
C LYS A 7 -6.68 24.08 -10.82
N SER A 8 -5.51 23.99 -11.43
CA SER A 8 -4.81 22.73 -11.72
C SER A 8 -4.10 22.08 -10.51
N PRO A 9 -3.35 22.81 -9.65
CA PRO A 9 -2.49 22.20 -8.64
C PRO A 9 -3.28 21.48 -7.53
N ALA A 10 -4.43 22.01 -7.13
CA ALA A 10 -5.27 21.38 -6.12
C ALA A 10 -5.91 20.06 -6.60
N LYS A 11 -6.29 19.99 -7.90
CA LYS A 11 -6.80 18.75 -8.50
C LYS A 11 -5.69 17.72 -8.66
N ALA A 12 -4.51 18.14 -9.09
CA ALA A 12 -3.34 17.28 -9.21
C ALA A 12 -2.91 16.72 -7.85
N ALA A 13 -2.84 17.56 -6.80
CA ALA A 13 -2.52 17.12 -5.45
C ALA A 13 -3.50 16.07 -4.91
N ARG A 14 -4.80 16.27 -5.17
CA ARG A 14 -5.85 15.31 -4.79
C ARG A 14 -5.75 14.01 -5.57
N ALA A 15 -5.42 14.07 -6.86
CA ALA A 15 -5.18 12.89 -7.69
C ALA A 15 -3.97 12.07 -7.19
N VAL A 16 -2.85 12.74 -6.83
CA VAL A 16 -1.67 12.07 -6.25
C VAL A 16 -2.01 11.38 -4.94
N LEU A 17 -2.77 12.05 -4.05
CA LEU A 17 -3.23 11.45 -2.80
C LEU A 17 -4.14 10.23 -3.06
N THR A 18 -5.12 10.36 -3.97
CA THR A 18 -6.01 9.25 -4.33
C THR A 18 -5.23 8.08 -4.92
N PHE A 19 -4.26 8.34 -5.79
CA PHE A 19 -3.41 7.30 -6.37
C PHE A 19 -2.62 6.56 -5.30
N GLY A 20 -1.98 7.28 -4.36
CA GLY A 20 -1.28 6.66 -3.23
C GLY A 20 -2.18 5.76 -2.39
N LEU A 21 -3.41 6.20 -2.10
CA LEU A 21 -4.40 5.41 -1.36
C LEU A 21 -4.84 4.15 -2.11
N VAL A 22 -5.01 4.25 -3.44
CA VAL A 22 -5.34 3.09 -4.30
C VAL A 22 -4.19 2.07 -4.28
N VAL A 23 -2.94 2.53 -4.33
CA VAL A 23 -1.77 1.64 -4.24
C VAL A 23 -1.72 0.95 -2.87
N ILE A 24 -2.00 1.66 -1.77
CA ILE A 24 -2.10 1.06 -0.43
C ILE A 24 -3.21 0.00 -0.38
N ALA A 25 -4.39 0.30 -0.93
CA ALA A 25 -5.51 -0.64 -0.97
C ALA A 25 -5.16 -1.89 -1.78
N ALA A 26 -4.50 -1.73 -2.94
CA ALA A 26 -4.02 -2.85 -3.74
C ALA A 26 -2.98 -3.69 -2.98
N ALA A 27 -2.06 -3.06 -2.24
CA ALA A 27 -1.10 -3.76 -1.40
C ALA A 27 -1.77 -4.56 -0.28
N LEU A 28 -2.82 -4.01 0.36
CA LEU A 28 -3.63 -4.70 1.37
C LEU A 28 -4.35 -5.93 0.79
N VAL A 29 -4.98 -5.77 -0.38
CA VAL A 29 -5.66 -6.89 -1.07
C VAL A 29 -4.66 -7.98 -1.46
N TRP A 30 -3.50 -7.60 -2.00
CA TRP A 30 -2.45 -8.55 -2.37
C TRP A 30 -1.90 -9.29 -1.15
N TRP A 31 -1.62 -8.57 -0.07
CA TRP A 31 -1.21 -9.17 1.21
C TRP A 31 -2.24 -10.20 1.69
N LEU A 32 -3.52 -9.80 1.77
CA LEU A 32 -4.59 -10.66 2.26
C LEU A 32 -4.74 -11.91 1.37
N ALA A 33 -4.70 -11.74 0.05
CA ALA A 33 -4.81 -12.84 -0.91
C ALA A 33 -3.61 -13.80 -0.86
N TYR A 34 -2.40 -13.29 -0.62
CA TYR A 34 -1.21 -14.13 -0.51
C TYR A 34 -1.23 -14.95 0.80
N TYR A 35 -1.47 -14.30 1.94
CA TYR A 35 -1.46 -14.95 3.26
C TYR A 35 -2.75 -15.71 3.61
N SER A 36 -3.84 -15.56 2.84
CA SER A 36 -5.03 -16.41 2.98
C SER A 36 -4.78 -17.85 2.52
N GLN A 37 -3.75 -18.07 1.71
CA GLN A 37 -3.35 -19.41 1.27
C GLN A 37 -2.80 -20.26 2.43
N TYR A 38 -2.35 -19.62 3.51
CA TYR A 38 -1.87 -20.30 4.70
C TYR A 38 -2.90 -20.25 5.83
N ASN A 39 -3.54 -21.40 6.07
CA ASN A 39 -4.51 -21.59 7.16
C ASN A 39 -3.86 -21.87 8.53
N GLY A 40 -2.54 -22.06 8.60
CA GLY A 40 -1.83 -22.37 9.85
C GLY A 40 -1.64 -21.17 10.79
N LEU A 41 -1.83 -19.95 10.28
CA LEU A 41 -1.89 -18.72 11.08
C LEU A 41 -3.36 -18.33 11.28
N SER A 42 -3.99 -18.91 12.30
CA SER A 42 -5.33 -18.48 12.73
C SER A 42 -5.30 -17.09 13.36
N ASP A 43 -4.12 -16.68 13.85
CA ASP A 43 -3.92 -15.39 14.47
C ASP A 43 -3.68 -14.29 13.42
N LEU A 44 -4.67 -13.41 13.28
CA LEU A 44 -4.58 -12.21 12.46
C LEU A 44 -3.43 -11.29 12.91
N GLY A 45 -3.09 -11.26 14.20
CA GLY A 45 -2.00 -10.43 14.73
C GLY A 45 -0.65 -10.82 14.13
N ALA A 46 -0.36 -12.13 14.13
CA ALA A 46 0.86 -12.65 13.52
C ALA A 46 0.88 -12.46 11.98
N LYS A 47 -0.27 -12.54 11.30
CA LYS A 47 -0.35 -12.16 9.88
C LYS A 47 -0.02 -10.68 9.67
N PHE A 48 -0.57 -9.80 10.50
CA PHE A 48 -0.35 -8.35 10.40
C PHE A 48 1.12 -7.97 10.65
N ALA A 49 1.85 -8.71 11.48
CA ALA A 49 3.29 -8.52 11.65
C ALA A 49 4.06 -8.73 10.32
N CYS A 50 3.50 -9.56 9.42
CA CYS A 50 4.02 -9.78 8.06
C CYS A 50 3.53 -8.79 7.00
N PHE A 51 2.67 -7.85 7.38
CA PHE A 51 2.25 -6.76 6.50
C PHE A 51 3.37 -5.74 6.27
N SER A 52 4.09 -5.35 7.33
CA SER A 52 5.25 -4.45 7.23
C SER A 52 6.58 -5.18 7.04
N ASN A 53 6.59 -6.52 7.11
CA ASN A 53 7.80 -7.36 7.14
C ASN A 53 8.70 -7.08 8.36
N ASP A 54 8.09 -6.73 9.50
CA ASP A 54 8.79 -6.47 10.76
C ASP A 54 9.10 -7.74 11.55
N ALA A 55 8.50 -8.88 11.18
CA ALA A 55 8.58 -10.12 11.94
C ALA A 55 9.40 -11.20 11.22
N PRO A 56 10.33 -11.90 11.90
CA PRO A 56 11.16 -12.95 11.30
C PRO A 56 10.34 -14.17 10.85
N GLU A 57 9.20 -14.45 11.49
CA GLU A 57 8.29 -15.54 11.14
C GLU A 57 7.70 -15.43 9.72
N CYS A 58 7.76 -14.24 9.10
CA CYS A 58 7.20 -14.02 7.77
C CYS A 58 7.92 -14.80 6.68
N GLY A 59 9.24 -14.97 6.80
CA GLY A 59 10.01 -15.81 5.88
C GLY A 59 9.62 -17.29 5.99
N ILE A 60 9.34 -17.76 7.21
CA ILE A 60 8.88 -19.13 7.45
C ILE A 60 7.51 -19.34 6.82
N VAL A 61 6.58 -18.39 7.01
CA VAL A 61 5.23 -18.48 6.45
C VAL A 61 5.25 -18.45 4.92
N GLN A 62 6.08 -17.58 4.33
CA GLN A 62 6.28 -17.55 2.87
C GLN A 62 6.83 -18.88 2.35
N SER A 63 7.76 -19.51 3.08
CA SER A 63 8.29 -20.83 2.72
C SER A 63 7.24 -21.95 2.83
N LEU A 64 6.31 -21.85 3.78
CA LEU A 64 5.23 -22.83 3.99
C LEU A 64 4.09 -22.67 2.97
N ILE A 65 3.85 -21.45 2.46
CA ILE A 65 2.94 -21.21 1.33
C ILE A 65 3.50 -21.85 0.06
N GLY A 66 4.83 -21.77 -0.14
CA GLY A 66 5.52 -22.40 -1.26
C GLY A 66 5.17 -21.78 -2.61
N SER A 67 5.11 -22.62 -3.65
CA SER A 67 4.79 -22.18 -5.02
C SER A 67 3.29 -21.93 -5.18
N SER A 68 2.90 -20.67 -5.05
CA SER A 68 1.54 -20.18 -5.31
C SER A 68 1.41 -19.52 -6.68
N ALA A 69 0.19 -19.52 -7.23
CA ALA A 69 -0.14 -18.74 -8.42
C ALA A 69 -0.10 -17.22 -8.16
N ILE A 70 -0.22 -16.82 -6.89
CA ILE A 70 -0.12 -15.43 -6.45
C ILE A 70 1.35 -15.10 -6.20
N PRO A 71 1.88 -13.99 -6.75
CA PRO A 71 3.26 -13.59 -6.51
C PRO A 71 3.50 -13.33 -5.02
N VAL A 72 4.73 -13.62 -4.57
CA VAL A 72 5.15 -13.42 -3.17
C VAL A 72 4.91 -11.97 -2.78
N TYR A 73 4.16 -11.78 -1.69
CA TYR A 73 3.88 -10.45 -1.17
C TYR A 73 5.17 -9.68 -0.86
N SER A 74 5.27 -8.46 -1.36
CA SER A 74 6.35 -7.53 -1.02
C SER A 74 5.78 -6.28 -0.35
N PRO A 75 6.31 -5.87 0.81
CA PRO A 75 5.89 -4.65 1.50
C PRO A 75 6.30 -3.38 0.73
N MET A 76 7.14 -3.48 -0.31
CA MET A 76 7.61 -2.32 -1.08
C MET A 76 6.45 -1.53 -1.72
N LEU A 77 5.41 -2.23 -2.18
CA LEU A 77 4.24 -1.57 -2.76
C LEU A 77 3.46 -0.76 -1.72
N LEU A 78 3.36 -1.28 -0.50
CA LEU A 78 2.75 -0.59 0.64
C LEU A 78 3.51 0.70 0.94
N TRP A 79 4.82 0.60 1.11
CA TRP A 79 5.67 1.74 1.42
C TRP A 79 5.67 2.79 0.30
N ALA A 80 5.68 2.37 -0.96
CA ALA A 80 5.54 3.26 -2.11
C ALA A 80 4.20 4.01 -2.09
N GLY A 81 3.09 3.29 -1.86
CA GLY A 81 1.77 3.91 -1.72
C GLY A 81 1.70 4.90 -0.56
N LEU A 82 2.37 4.59 0.56
CA LEU A 82 2.44 5.44 1.75
C LEU A 82 3.24 6.72 1.48
N VAL A 83 4.42 6.62 0.87
CA VAL A 83 5.23 7.78 0.46
C VAL A 83 4.45 8.69 -0.50
N VAL A 84 3.83 8.11 -1.52
CA VAL A 84 3.03 8.87 -2.49
C VAL A 84 1.83 9.56 -1.82
N SER A 85 1.16 8.87 -0.90
CA SER A 85 0.05 9.45 -0.12
C SER A 85 0.52 10.61 0.75
N LEU A 86 1.67 10.50 1.40
CA LEU A 86 2.25 11.59 2.20
C LEU A 86 2.61 12.80 1.34
N VAL A 87 3.17 12.59 0.15
CA VAL A 87 3.45 13.67 -0.81
C VAL A 87 2.15 14.34 -1.27
N GLY A 88 1.13 13.55 -1.65
CA GLY A 88 -0.18 14.08 -2.03
C GLY A 88 -0.85 14.87 -0.89
N LEU A 89 -0.74 14.40 0.35
CA LEU A 89 -1.24 15.09 1.54
C LEU A 89 -0.50 16.41 1.77
N TYR A 90 0.83 16.42 1.65
CA TYR A 90 1.67 17.61 1.78
C TYR A 90 1.30 18.67 0.74
N LEU A 91 1.19 18.28 -0.53
CA LEU A 91 0.78 19.17 -1.63
C LEU A 91 -0.64 19.70 -1.41
N THR A 92 -1.57 18.85 -0.97
CA THR A 92 -2.95 19.26 -0.68
C THR A 92 -3.02 20.29 0.44
N ARG A 93 -2.19 20.15 1.48
CA ARG A 93 -2.11 21.12 2.59
C ARG A 93 -1.48 22.44 2.16
N ARG A 94 -0.43 22.40 1.33
CA ARG A 94 0.26 23.60 0.82
C ARG A 94 -0.58 24.44 -0.13
N HIS A 95 -1.50 23.84 -0.87
CA HIS A 95 -2.39 24.55 -1.81
C HIS A 95 -3.77 24.89 -1.23
N LYS A 96 -4.03 24.57 0.05
CA LYS A 96 -5.22 25.01 0.79
C LYS A 96 -4.99 26.29 1.61
N ALA A 97 -3.74 26.74 1.75
CA ALA A 97 -3.37 28.04 2.31
C ALA A 97 -3.33 29.08 1.18
#